data_AF-A0AAV9GTH4-F1
#
_entry.id   AF-A0AAV9GTH4-F1
#
_cell.length_a   1.000
_cell.length_b   1.000
_cell.length_c   1.000
_cell.angle_alpha   90.00
_cell.angle_beta   90.00
_cell.angle_gamma   90.00
#
_symmetry.space_group_name_H-M   'P 1'
#
loop_
_entity.id
_entity.type
_entity.pdbx_description
1 polymer ?
#
loop_
_entity_poly.entity_id
_entity_poly.type
_entity_poly.pdbx_seq_one_letter_code
_entity_poly.pdbx_strand_id
1 'polypeptide(L)'
;MSVKPLYATLVGSSKKRRESDARVVRLRKLETDVYDWAKIIKPPLACLRKDREMLMLLEEEKLYGFSVARVYSNAVNVVIAHGDQARARVFAERWRAVKVEAQGEDGNEGEQAKALAERPSQHMAFERTAKWT
;
A
#
# COMPACT_ATOMS: atom_id res chain seq x y z
N MET A 1 -9.68 5.31 -47.70
CA MET A 1 -9.01 5.11 -46.40
C MET A 1 -8.91 6.46 -45.70
N SER A 2 -9.69 6.68 -44.63
CA SER A 2 -9.73 7.97 -43.93
C SER A 2 -8.55 8.07 -42.97
N VAL A 3 -7.57 8.92 -43.28
CA VAL A 3 -6.43 9.21 -42.42
C VAL A 3 -6.94 9.98 -41.20
N LYS A 4 -6.95 9.35 -40.02
CA LYS A 4 -7.27 10.04 -38.77
C LYS A 4 -6.18 11.11 -38.51
N PRO A 5 -6.55 12.37 -38.21
CA PRO A 5 -5.57 13.43 -38.04
C PRO A 5 -4.70 13.19 -36.80
N LEU A 6 -3.38 13.19 -36.98
CA LEU A 6 -2.33 13.02 -35.95
C LEU A 6 -2.52 13.88 -34.69
N TYR A 7 -3.20 15.03 -34.82
CA TYR A 7 -3.45 15.98 -33.74
C TYR A 7 -4.35 15.44 -32.61
N ALA A 8 -5.38 14.66 -32.92
CA ALA A 8 -6.27 14.10 -31.89
C ALA A 8 -5.55 13.09 -30.99
N THR A 9 -4.60 12.33 -31.57
CA THR A 9 -3.77 11.36 -30.86
C THR A 9 -2.77 12.05 -29.92
N LEU A 10 -2.20 13.19 -30.34
CA LEU A 10 -1.25 13.99 -29.53
C LEU A 10 -1.92 14.68 -28.33
N VAL A 11 -3.11 15.27 -28.51
CA VAL A 11 -3.88 15.88 -27.40
C VAL A 11 -4.44 14.81 -26.44
N GLY A 12 -4.87 13.67 -26.97
CA GLY A 12 -5.24 12.51 -26.15
C GLY A 12 -4.07 11.97 -25.32
N SER A 13 -2.86 11.99 -25.87
CA SER A 13 -1.62 11.62 -25.17
C SER A 13 -1.25 12.63 -24.06
N SER A 14 -1.38 13.94 -24.31
CA SER A 14 -1.06 14.96 -23.31
C SER A 14 -2.05 14.99 -22.13
N LYS A 15 -3.35 14.77 -22.37
CA LYS A 15 -4.34 14.65 -21.30
C LYS A 15 -4.09 13.42 -20.43
N LYS A 16 -3.89 12.24 -21.05
CA LYS A 16 -3.58 11.00 -20.33
C LYS A 16 -2.31 11.11 -19.51
N ARG A 17 -1.27 11.75 -20.06
CA ARG A 17 -0.03 12.05 -19.33
C ARG A 17 -0.31 12.91 -18.10
N ARG A 18 -1.05 14.02 -18.24
CA ARG A 18 -1.39 14.91 -17.12
C ARG A 18 -2.19 14.20 -16.02
N GLU A 19 -3.10 13.30 -16.39
CA GLU A 19 -3.86 12.49 -15.43
C GLU A 19 -2.96 11.51 -14.67
N SER A 20 -2.03 10.84 -15.37
CA SER A 20 -1.01 9.98 -14.75
C SER A 20 -0.08 10.78 -13.83
N ASP A 21 0.42 11.94 -14.28
CA ASP A 21 1.26 12.83 -13.47
C ASP A 21 0.52 13.24 -12.17
N ALA A 22 -0.78 13.55 -12.25
CA ALA A 22 -1.59 13.89 -11.09
C ALA A 22 -1.73 12.72 -10.11
N ARG A 23 -1.93 11.49 -10.61
CA ARG A 23 -2.00 10.28 -9.77
C ARG A 23 -0.67 9.98 -9.08
N VAL A 24 0.45 10.11 -9.80
CA VAL A 24 1.79 9.95 -9.21
C VAL A 24 2.06 11.01 -8.15
N VAL A 25 1.68 12.26 -8.38
CA VAL A 25 1.79 13.33 -7.36
C VAL A 25 0.94 13.01 -6.13
N ARG A 26 -0.28 12.49 -6.31
CA ARG A 26 -1.15 12.08 -5.21
C ARG A 26 -0.54 10.91 -4.43
N LEU A 27 -0.02 9.89 -5.13
CA LEU A 27 0.67 8.75 -4.54
C LEU A 27 1.81 9.23 -3.61
N ARG A 28 2.71 10.09 -4.11
CA ARG A 28 3.83 10.62 -3.32
C ARG A 28 3.38 11.37 -2.07
N LYS A 29 2.29 12.14 -2.16
CA LYS A 29 1.72 12.83 -1.00
C LYS A 29 1.18 11.86 0.04
N LEU A 30 0.52 10.78 -0.40
CA LEU A 30 0.04 9.72 0.48
C LEU A 30 1.20 8.96 1.12
N GLU A 31 2.24 8.61 0.36
CA GLU A 31 3.43 7.92 0.89
C GLU A 31 4.09 8.69 2.04
N THR A 32 4.29 10.00 1.88
CA THR A 32 4.87 10.85 2.93
C THR A 32 4.01 10.89 4.20
N ASP A 33 2.69 10.81 4.05
CA ASP A 33 1.78 10.86 5.19
C ASP A 33 1.61 9.49 5.87
N VAL A 34 1.60 8.42 5.09
CA VAL A 34 1.36 7.04 5.54
C VAL A 34 2.59 6.46 6.22
N TYR A 35 3.79 6.66 5.68
CA TYR A 35 5.03 6.06 6.21
C TYR A 35 5.67 6.83 7.38
N ASP A 36 4.95 7.78 7.95
CA ASP A 36 5.34 8.44 9.19
C ASP A 36 4.95 7.54 10.38
N TRP A 37 5.95 6.88 10.98
CA TRP A 37 5.76 5.93 12.08
C TRP A 37 5.11 6.55 13.31
N ALA A 38 5.20 7.88 13.49
CA ALA A 38 4.53 8.58 14.58
C ALA A 38 3.00 8.60 14.39
N LYS A 39 2.50 8.30 13.18
CA LYS A 39 1.08 8.36 12.83
C LYS A 39 0.37 7.02 12.89
N ILE A 40 1.06 5.91 13.16
CA ILE A 40 0.41 4.59 13.31
C ILE A 40 -0.56 4.53 14.51
N ILE A 41 -0.46 5.49 15.45
CA ILE A 41 -1.35 5.64 16.60
C ILE A 41 -2.59 6.51 16.33
N LYS A 42 -2.69 7.11 15.13
CA LYS A 42 -3.88 7.88 14.69
C LYS A 42 -5.06 6.93 14.44
N PRO A 43 -6.30 7.45 14.33
CA PRO A 43 -7.46 6.60 14.07
C PRO A 43 -7.21 5.67 12.87
N PRO A 44 -7.28 4.34 13.08
CA PRO A 44 -6.73 3.36 12.15
C PRO A 44 -7.52 3.35 10.85
N LEU A 45 -8.83 3.62 10.90
CA LEU A 45 -9.67 3.77 9.71
C LEU A 45 -9.22 4.91 8.80
N ALA A 46 -8.68 6.00 9.35
CA ALA A 46 -8.16 7.11 8.54
C ALA A 46 -6.87 6.72 7.81
N CYS A 47 -6.00 5.93 8.44
CA CYS A 47 -4.81 5.39 7.81
C CYS A 47 -5.16 4.34 6.75
N LEU A 48 -6.02 3.38 7.07
CA LEU A 48 -6.44 2.31 6.14
C LEU A 48 -7.19 2.86 4.92
N ARG A 49 -7.91 3.99 5.04
CA ARG A 49 -8.50 4.67 3.87
C ARG A 49 -7.43 5.20 2.91
N LYS A 50 -6.32 5.71 3.42
CA LYS A 50 -5.19 6.17 2.60
C LYS A 50 -4.47 4.99 1.96
N ASP A 51 -4.26 3.91 2.70
CA ASP A 51 -3.70 2.67 2.14
C ASP A 51 -4.56 2.15 0.98
N ARG A 52 -5.89 2.14 1.16
CA ARG A 52 -6.83 1.76 0.09
C ARG A 52 -6.73 2.68 -1.12
N GLU A 53 -6.65 4.00 -0.90
CA GLU A 53 -6.47 4.97 -1.99
C GLU A 53 -5.15 4.73 -2.75
N MET A 54 -4.05 4.45 -2.03
CA MET A 54 -2.77 4.11 -2.64
C MET A 54 -2.86 2.84 -3.49
N LEU A 55 -3.51 1.78 -3.00
CA LEU A 55 -3.70 0.54 -3.77
C LEU A 55 -4.44 0.80 -5.10
N MET A 56 -5.49 1.62 -5.08
CA MET A 56 -6.23 2.00 -6.29
C MET A 56 -5.35 2.79 -7.27
N LEU A 57 -4.58 3.76 -6.79
CA LEU A 57 -3.68 4.55 -7.64
C LEU A 57 -2.56 3.70 -8.24
N LEU A 58 -2.01 2.76 -7.47
CA LEU A 58 -1.00 1.81 -7.95
C LEU A 58 -1.57 0.91 -9.05
N GLU A 59 -2.80 0.43 -8.90
CA GLU A 59 -3.50 -0.35 -9.92
C GLU A 59 -3.73 0.46 -11.21
N GLU A 60 -4.20 1.71 -11.10
CA GLU A 60 -4.40 2.61 -12.24
C GLU A 60 -3.09 2.93 -12.99
N GLU A 61 -1.98 3.07 -12.28
CA GLU A 61 -0.65 3.29 -12.85
C GLU A 61 0.07 1.98 -13.25
N LYS A 62 -0.55 0.81 -13.03
CA LYS A 62 0.03 -0.51 -13.29
C LYS A 62 1.36 -0.73 -12.57
N LEU A 63 1.46 -0.21 -11.35
CA LEU A 63 2.61 -0.34 -10.46
C LEU A 63 2.36 -1.49 -9.48
N TYR A 64 3.13 -2.57 -9.60
CA TYR A 64 2.97 -3.80 -8.81
C TYR A 64 4.21 -4.11 -7.97
N GLY A 65 4.18 -5.24 -7.23
CA GLY A 65 5.32 -5.71 -6.45
C GLY A 65 5.63 -4.81 -5.25
N PHE A 66 6.83 -4.21 -5.23
CA PHE A 66 7.37 -3.51 -4.05
C PHE A 66 6.44 -2.42 -3.49
N SER A 67 5.83 -1.61 -4.34
CA SER A 67 4.92 -0.54 -3.89
C SER A 67 3.66 -1.08 -3.22
N VAL A 68 3.07 -2.15 -3.77
CA VAL A 68 1.90 -2.83 -3.20
C VAL A 68 2.28 -3.51 -1.88
N ALA A 69 3.43 -4.17 -1.82
CA ALA A 69 3.94 -4.78 -0.61
C ALA A 69 4.12 -3.77 0.53
N ARG A 70 4.64 -2.57 0.24
CA ARG A 70 4.80 -1.51 1.24
C ARG A 70 3.46 -1.03 1.81
N VAL A 71 2.42 -0.94 0.99
CA VAL A 71 1.08 -0.56 1.48
C VAL A 71 0.53 -1.62 2.44
N TYR A 72 0.66 -2.91 2.11
CA TYR A 72 0.24 -3.97 3.02
C TYR A 72 1.08 -4.03 4.31
N SER A 73 2.39 -3.83 4.22
CA SER A 73 3.26 -3.72 5.41
C SER A 73 2.83 -2.55 6.32
N ASN A 74 2.48 -1.39 5.75
CA ASN A 74 1.92 -0.29 6.54
C ASN A 74 0.59 -0.67 7.20
N ALA A 75 -0.33 -1.28 6.44
CA ALA A 75 -1.62 -1.69 6.97
C ALA A 75 -1.46 -2.66 8.16
N VAL A 76 -0.49 -3.59 8.10
CA VAL A 76 -0.09 -4.45 9.23
C VAL A 76 0.33 -3.62 10.44
N ASN A 77 1.25 -2.66 10.26
CA ASN A 77 1.73 -1.80 11.35
C ASN A 77 0.61 -0.99 12.00
N VAL A 78 -0.32 -0.44 11.20
CA VAL A 78 -1.49 0.29 11.70
C VAL A 78 -2.37 -0.63 12.55
N VAL A 79 -2.78 -1.79 12.06
CA VAL A 79 -3.73 -2.63 12.81
C VAL A 79 -3.11 -3.31 14.02
N ILE A 80 -1.82 -3.70 13.95
CA ILE A 80 -1.06 -4.22 15.09
C ILE A 80 -0.92 -3.18 16.19
N ALA A 81 -0.64 -1.91 15.84
CA ALA A 81 -0.59 -0.81 16.80
C ALA A 81 -1.86 -0.67 17.62
N HIS A 82 -3.00 -1.09 17.05
CA HIS A 82 -4.32 -1.07 17.65
C HIS A 82 -4.79 -2.43 18.19
N GLY A 83 -3.89 -3.40 18.34
CA GLY A 83 -4.17 -4.74 18.90
C GLY A 83 -5.03 -5.65 18.01
N ASP A 84 -5.30 -5.27 16.76
CA ASP A 84 -6.17 -6.05 15.87
C ASP A 84 -5.38 -7.11 15.13
N GLN A 85 -5.24 -8.25 15.80
CA GLN A 85 -4.51 -9.41 15.29
C GLN A 85 -5.19 -10.05 14.07
N ALA A 86 -6.52 -9.99 13.99
CA ALA A 86 -7.27 -10.61 12.90
C ALA A 86 -6.97 -9.92 11.56
N ARG A 87 -7.06 -8.58 11.52
CA ARG A 87 -6.67 -7.82 10.33
C ARG A 87 -5.16 -7.82 10.10
N ALA A 88 -4.35 -7.83 11.17
CA ALA A 88 -2.90 -7.93 11.05
C ALA A 88 -2.49 -9.17 10.26
N ARG A 89 -3.07 -10.33 10.61
CA ARG A 89 -2.80 -11.59 9.91
C ARG A 89 -3.16 -11.50 8.44
N VAL A 90 -4.36 -11.03 8.09
CA VAL A 90 -4.81 -10.93 6.69
C VAL A 90 -3.89 -10.00 5.88
N PHE A 91 -3.51 -8.86 6.43
CA PHE A 91 -2.61 -7.94 5.73
C PHE A 91 -1.18 -8.49 5.62
N ALA A 92 -0.71 -9.24 6.62
CA ALA A 92 0.60 -9.88 6.59
C ALA A 92 0.64 -11.01 5.55
N GLU A 93 -0.43 -11.80 5.41
CA GLU A 93 -0.56 -12.81 4.36
C GLU A 93 -0.52 -12.18 2.96
N ARG A 94 -1.21 -11.05 2.76
CA ARG A 94 -1.16 -10.28 1.50
C ARG A 94 0.21 -9.67 1.24
N TRP A 95 0.85 -9.12 2.27
CA TRP A 95 2.22 -8.61 2.16
C TRP A 95 3.19 -9.71 1.73
N ARG A 96 3.12 -10.88 2.38
CA ARG A 96 3.92 -12.05 2.04
C ARG A 96 3.70 -12.48 0.59
N ALA A 97 2.44 -12.60 0.15
CA ALA A 97 2.13 -13.03 -1.22
C ALA A 97 2.82 -12.14 -2.26
N VAL A 98 2.76 -10.81 -2.08
CA VAL A 98 3.41 -9.85 -3.00
C VAL A 98 4.94 -9.95 -2.92
N LYS A 99 5.50 -10.21 -1.73
CA LYS A 99 6.96 -10.36 -1.57
C LYS A 99 7.49 -11.65 -2.18
N VAL A 100 6.77 -12.77 -2.03
CA VAL A 100 7.12 -14.04 -2.66
C VAL A 100 7.12 -13.90 -4.18
N GLU A 101 6.11 -13.23 -4.74
CA GLU A 101 6.06 -12.96 -6.18
C GLU A 101 7.24 -12.08 -6.65
N ALA A 102 7.60 -11.05 -5.89
CA ALA A 102 8.62 -10.09 -6.28
C ALA A 102 10.08 -10.54 -6.01
N GLN A 103 10.31 -11.38 -5.00
CA GLN A 103 11.65 -11.68 -4.47
C GLN A 103 11.93 -13.19 -4.30
N GLY A 104 10.93 -14.05 -4.47
CA GLY A 104 11.02 -15.48 -4.12
C GLY A 104 10.69 -15.76 -2.64
N GLU A 105 10.58 -17.04 -2.29
CA GLU A 105 10.14 -17.47 -0.96
C GLU A 105 11.17 -17.19 0.14
N ASP A 106 12.46 -17.22 -0.18
CA ASP A 106 13.58 -17.05 0.77
C ASP A 106 13.91 -15.58 1.10
N GLY A 107 13.06 -14.63 0.67
CA GLY A 107 13.26 -13.22 0.95
C GLY A 107 13.01 -12.86 2.42
N ASN A 108 13.94 -12.14 3.05
CA ASN A 108 13.84 -11.71 4.46
C ASN A 108 12.50 -11.06 4.82
N GLU A 109 11.96 -10.20 3.95
CA GLU A 109 10.68 -9.54 4.19
C GLU A 109 9.48 -10.49 4.07
N GLY A 110 9.58 -11.53 3.23
CA GLY A 110 8.56 -12.58 3.12
C GLY A 110 8.47 -13.42 4.40
N GLU A 111 9.62 -13.78 4.97
CA GLU A 111 9.69 -14.47 6.27
C GLU A 111 9.21 -13.57 7.42
N GLN A 112 9.53 -12.27 7.41
CA GLN A 112 8.98 -11.33 8.39
C GLN A 112 7.44 -11.27 8.31
N ALA A 113 6.90 -11.16 7.10
CA ALA A 113 5.45 -11.15 6.89
C ALA A 113 4.80 -12.47 7.33
N LYS A 114 5.45 -13.61 7.09
CA LYS A 114 5.01 -14.93 7.57
C LYS A 114 4.95 -14.99 9.10
N ALA A 115 6.04 -14.62 9.77
CA ALA A 115 6.10 -14.61 11.23
C ALA A 115 4.99 -13.72 11.84
N LEU A 116 4.72 -12.58 11.22
CA LEU A 116 3.64 -11.69 11.63
C LEU A 116 2.25 -12.24 11.36
N ALA A 117 2.05 -12.98 10.27
CA ALA A 117 0.79 -13.66 10.01
C ALA A 117 0.49 -14.75 11.05
N GLU A 118 1.53 -15.48 11.47
CA GLU A 118 1.42 -16.54 12.47
C GLU A 118 1.21 -15.99 13.89
N ARG A 119 1.95 -14.94 14.28
CA ARG A 119 1.96 -14.40 15.65
C ARG A 119 2.01 -12.85 15.65
N PRO A 120 0.90 -12.16 15.29
CA PRO A 120 0.89 -10.69 15.23
C PRO A 120 1.27 -9.99 16.54
N SER A 121 0.96 -10.60 17.69
CA SER A 121 1.23 -10.05 19.03
C SER A 121 2.71 -10.00 19.40
N GLN A 122 3.60 -10.67 18.66
CA GLN A 122 5.04 -10.60 18.89
C GLN A 122 5.70 -9.36 18.26
N HIS A 123 4.95 -8.59 17.47
CA HIS A 123 5.48 -7.39 16.85
C HIS A 123 5.71 -6.28 17.88
N MET A 124 6.80 -5.54 17.74
CA MET A 124 7.19 -4.45 18.66
C MET A 124 6.14 -3.34 18.81
N ALA A 125 5.24 -3.21 17.83
CA ALA A 125 4.18 -2.19 17.84
C ALA A 125 2.86 -2.69 18.45
N PHE A 126 2.77 -3.95 18.90
CA PHE A 126 1.51 -4.52 19.39
C PHE A 126 0.92 -3.68 20.54
N GLU A 127 -0.38 -3.37 20.44
CA GLU A 127 -1.18 -2.69 21.47
C GLU A 127 -0.61 -1.34 21.98
N ARG A 128 0.11 -0.60 21.14
CA ARG A 128 0.57 0.76 21.48
C ARG A 128 -0.57 1.77 21.65
N THR A 129 -1.77 1.44 21.18
CA THR A 129 -2.99 2.23 21.32
C THR A 129 -4.22 1.32 21.20
N ALA A 130 -5.38 1.79 21.68
CA ALA A 130 -6.66 1.09 21.54
C ALA A 130 -7.72 1.93 20.79
N LYS A 131 -7.28 2.98 20.10
CA LYS A 131 -8.18 3.99 19.49
C LYS A 131 -8.75 3.54 18.15
N TRP A 132 -9.66 2.56 18.15
CA TRP A 132 -10.42 2.16 16.96
C TRP A 132 -11.48 3.21 16.54
N THR A 133 -11.80 4.13 17.44
CA THR A 133 -12.73 5.26 17.28
C THR A 133 -12.07 6.50 16.69
#